data_AF-A0A386C783-F1
#
_entry.id   AF-A0A386C783-F1
#
_cell.length_a   1.000
_cell.length_b   1.000
_cell.length_c   1.000
_cell.angle_alpha   90.00
_cell.angle_beta   90.00
_cell.angle_gamma   90.00
#
_symmetry.space_group_name_H-M   'P 1'
#
loop_
_entity.id
_entity.type
_entity.pdbx_description
1 polymer ?
#
loop_
_entity_poly.entity_id
_entity_poly.type
_entity_poly.pdbx_seq_one_letter_code
_entity_poly.pdbx_strand_id
1 'polypeptide(L)'
;MGFVLDNKLLITAGALDGSSGLILAIIMCRAMNRSFTNVLFGAFGQTKQVAAGGEQKSYKSETIEGAAQVLEQANLVVVVPGYGMAV
;
A
#
# COMPACT_ATOMS: atom_id res chain seq x y z
N MET A 1 20.82 -11.76 -18.70
CA MET A 1 21.61 -13.00 -18.64
C MET A 1 21.12 -14.08 -19.59
N GLY A 2 19.81 -14.38 -19.64
CA GLY A 2 19.28 -15.40 -20.58
C GLY A 2 19.67 -15.17 -22.05
N PHE A 3 19.50 -13.94 -22.58
CA PHE A 3 19.93 -13.60 -23.94
C PHE A 3 21.45 -13.62 -24.16
N VAL A 4 22.23 -13.31 -23.11
CA VAL A 4 23.71 -13.32 -23.18
C VAL A 4 24.24 -14.76 -23.21
N LEU A 5 23.51 -15.69 -22.58
CA LEU A 5 23.86 -17.12 -22.49
C LEU A 5 23.11 -17.99 -23.52
N ASP A 6 22.36 -17.38 -24.43
CA ASP A 6 21.44 -18.03 -25.38
C ASP A 6 20.54 -19.11 -24.73
N ASN A 7 20.13 -18.87 -23.48
CA ASN A 7 19.37 -19.83 -22.69
C ASN A 7 17.89 -19.44 -22.62
N LYS A 8 17.06 -20.20 -23.34
CA LYS A 8 15.61 -20.00 -23.42
C LYS A 8 14.91 -20.05 -22.06
N LEU A 9 15.33 -20.92 -21.15
CA LEU A 9 14.73 -21.05 -19.82
C LEU A 9 14.95 -19.78 -18.98
N LEU A 10 16.17 -19.23 -19.00
CA LEU A 10 16.48 -17.99 -18.30
C LEU A 10 15.77 -16.78 -18.92
N ILE A 11 15.57 -16.78 -20.24
CA ILE A 11 14.79 -15.73 -20.93
C ILE A 11 13.33 -15.77 -20.46
N THR A 12 12.70 -16.95 -20.46
CA THR A 12 11.29 -17.10 -20.06
C THR A 12 11.09 -16.82 -18.58
N ALA A 13 11.98 -17.32 -17.72
CA ALA A 13 11.89 -17.09 -16.27
C ALA A 13 12.06 -15.60 -15.93
N GLY A 14 13.05 -14.93 -16.52
CA GLY A 14 13.27 -13.50 -16.29
C GLY A 14 12.13 -12.62 -16.81
N ALA A 15 11.55 -12.95 -17.96
CA ALA A 15 10.40 -12.23 -18.50
C ALA A 15 9.15 -12.41 -17.61
N LEU A 16 8.90 -13.63 -17.12
CA LEU A 16 7.78 -13.91 -16.21
C LEU A 16 7.92 -13.14 -14.89
N ASP A 17 9.08 -13.26 -14.22
CA ASP A 17 9.35 -12.60 -12.95
C ASP A 17 9.27 -11.06 -13.09
N GLY A 18 9.90 -10.52 -14.14
CA GLY A 18 9.86 -9.07 -14.42
C GLY A 18 8.45 -8.55 -14.69
N SER A 19 7.64 -9.27 -15.47
CA SER A 19 6.24 -8.88 -15.74
C SER A 19 5.38 -8.94 -14.48
N SER A 20 5.56 -9.97 -13.65
CA SER A 20 4.85 -10.13 -12.38
C SER A 20 5.17 -9.00 -11.40
N GLY A 21 6.45 -8.70 -11.22
CA GLY A 21 6.91 -7.60 -10.36
C GLY A 21 6.39 -6.23 -10.83
N LEU A 22 6.38 -5.98 -12.14
CA LEU A 22 5.86 -4.74 -12.71
C LEU A 22 4.35 -4.59 -12.45
N ILE A 23 3.57 -5.65 -12.70
CA ILE A 23 2.11 -5.63 -12.47
C ILE A 23 1.81 -5.39 -10.99
N LEU A 24 2.51 -6.07 -10.08
CA LEU A 24 2.36 -5.88 -8.64
C LEU A 24 2.65 -4.43 -8.23
N ALA A 25 3.76 -3.86 -8.71
CA ALA A 25 4.13 -2.48 -8.40
C ALA A 25 3.08 -1.47 -8.89
N ILE A 26 2.48 -1.69 -10.06
CA ILE A 26 1.41 -0.84 -10.58
C ILE A 26 0.16 -0.93 -9.69
N ILE A 27 -0.25 -2.13 -9.28
CA ILE A 27 -1.41 -2.33 -8.41
C ILE A 27 -1.18 -1.65 -7.06
N MET A 28 0.01 -1.76 -6.47
CA MET A 28 0.37 -1.07 -5.23
C MET A 28 0.30 0.46 -5.37
N CYS A 29 0.83 1.03 -6.45
CA CYS A 29 0.75 2.46 -6.70
C CYS A 29 -0.71 2.93 -6.81
N ARG A 30 -1.55 2.16 -7.53
CA ARG A 30 -2.98 2.43 -7.65
C ARG A 30 -3.71 2.36 -6.30
N ALA A 31 -3.39 1.38 -5.46
CA ALA A 31 -3.97 1.26 -4.12
C ALA A 31 -3.65 2.48 -3.23
N MET A 32 -2.50 3.12 -3.44
CA MET A 32 -2.10 4.35 -2.75
C MET A 32 -2.64 5.64 -3.40
N ASN A 33 -3.43 5.54 -4.47
CA ASN A 33 -3.87 6.66 -5.30
C ASN A 33 -2.71 7.53 -5.81
N ARG A 34 -1.56 6.91 -6.13
CA ARG A 34 -0.37 7.57 -6.70
C ARG A 34 -0.04 6.96 -8.07
N SER A 35 0.39 7.78 -9.02
CA SER A 35 0.83 7.27 -10.32
C SER A 35 2.18 6.55 -10.20
N PHE A 36 2.37 5.49 -10.98
CA PHE A 36 3.62 4.71 -11.01
C PHE A 36 4.82 5.60 -11.39
N THR A 37 4.64 6.51 -12.35
CA THR A 37 5.68 7.48 -12.74
C THR A 37 6.03 8.44 -11.60
N ASN A 38 5.06 8.86 -10.79
CA ASN A 38 5.32 9.72 -9.64
C ASN A 38 6.00 8.96 -8.50
N VAL A 39 5.77 7.66 -8.34
CA VAL A 39 6.51 6.86 -7.35
C VAL A 39 7.96 6.64 -7.80
N LEU A 40 8.18 6.39 -9.09
CA LEU A 40 9.52 6.14 -9.64
C LEU A 40 10.37 7.42 -9.81
N PHE A 41 9.73 8.55 -10.15
CA PHE A 41 10.39 9.83 -10.45
C PHE A 41 9.96 11.00 -9.54
N GLY A 42 9.17 10.76 -8.50
CA GLY A 42 8.66 11.81 -7.60
C GLY A 42 9.74 12.56 -6.81
N ALA A 43 10.97 12.04 -6.80
CA ALA A 43 12.15 12.74 -6.28
C ALA A 43 12.69 13.84 -7.23
N PHE A 44 12.32 13.83 -8.52
CA PHE A 44 12.86 14.74 -9.55
C PHE A 44 11.99 15.96 -9.87
N GLY A 45 10.86 16.13 -9.19
CA GLY A 45 10.02 17.31 -9.36
C GLY A 45 9.02 17.40 -8.23
N GLN A 46 9.11 18.49 -7.45
CA GLN A 46 8.13 18.81 -6.40
C GLN A 46 6.72 18.77 -6.99
N THR A 47 5.96 17.71 -6.70
CA THR A 47 4.54 17.69 -6.99
C THR A 47 3.88 18.76 -6.15
N LYS A 48 3.13 19.67 -6.80
CA LYS A 48 2.28 20.68 -6.15
C LYS A 48 1.67 20.10 -4.87
N GLN A 49 1.98 20.73 -3.73
CA GLN A 49 1.34 20.39 -2.47
C GLN A 49 -0.17 20.49 -2.69
N VAL A 50 -0.85 19.34 -2.64
CA VAL A 50 -2.30 19.32 -2.49
C VAL A 50 -2.55 20.01 -1.15
N ALA A 51 -3.27 21.14 -1.18
CA ALA A 51 -3.69 21.82 0.04
C ALA A 51 -4.34 20.77 0.95
N ALA A 52 -3.90 20.69 2.20
CA ALA A 52 -4.43 19.77 3.19
C ALA A 52 -5.90 20.14 3.49
N GLY A 53 -6.81 19.70 2.62
CA GLY A 53 -8.25 19.86 2.75
C GLY A 53 -8.85 18.79 3.66
N GLY A 54 -8.25 18.57 4.82
CA GLY A 54 -8.81 17.73 5.87
C GLY A 54 -9.39 18.61 6.96
N GLU A 55 -10.68 18.51 7.22
CA GLU A 55 -11.26 19.06 8.45
C GLU A 55 -10.50 18.46 9.66
N GLN A 56 -10.00 19.32 10.53
CA GLN A 56 -9.48 18.90 11.83
C GLN A 56 -10.65 18.41 12.68
N LYS A 57 -10.93 17.11 12.59
CA LYS A 57 -11.90 16.45 13.46
C LYS A 57 -11.29 16.27 14.85
N SER A 58 -12.09 16.56 15.88
CA SER A 58 -11.71 16.25 17.25
C SER A 58 -11.62 14.73 17.43
N TYR A 59 -10.54 14.26 18.04
CA TYR A 59 -10.45 12.86 18.45
C TYR A 59 -11.34 12.64 19.69
N LYS A 60 -11.92 11.45 19.80
CA LYS A 60 -12.64 11.01 20.99
C LYS A 60 -11.80 9.94 21.67
N SER A 61 -11.21 10.27 22.81
CA SER A 61 -10.56 9.28 23.67
C SER A 61 -11.59 8.46 24.42
N GLU A 62 -11.31 7.18 24.60
CA GLU A 62 -12.15 6.23 25.32
C GLU A 62 -11.26 5.42 26.28
N THR A 63 -11.82 4.93 27.40
CA THR A 63 -11.09 4.04 28.31
C THR A 63 -11.21 2.58 27.87
N ILE A 64 -10.40 1.70 28.47
CA ILE A 64 -10.38 0.27 28.14
C ILE A 64 -11.76 -0.37 28.43
N GLU A 65 -12.38 0.03 29.55
CA GLU A 65 -13.67 -0.47 30.00
C GLU A 65 -14.80 -0.04 29.04
N GLY A 66 -14.76 1.21 28.56
CA GLY A 66 -15.72 1.72 27.58
C GLY A 66 -15.61 0.99 26.24
N ALA A 67 -14.39 0.73 25.78
CA ALA A 67 -14.15 -0.04 24.55
C ALA A 67 -14.64 -1.49 24.67
N ALA A 68 -14.43 -2.14 25.82
CA ALA A 68 -14.90 -3.49 26.06
C ALA A 68 -16.44 -3.58 26.02
N GLN A 69 -17.13 -2.63 26.63
CA GLN A 69 -18.59 -2.59 26.64
C GLN A 69 -19.19 -2.38 25.24
N VAL A 70 -18.55 -1.55 24.41
CA VAL A 70 -18.96 -1.37 23.01
C VAL A 70 -18.78 -2.66 22.20
N LEU A 71 -17.69 -3.40 22.44
CA LEU A 71 -17.44 -4.68 21.79
C LEU A 71 -18.40 -5.78 22.23
N GLU A 72 -18.78 -5.83 23.52
CA GLU A 72 -19.78 -6.80 24.03
C GLU A 72 -21.17 -6.60 23.41
N GLN A 73 -21.52 -5.35 23.09
CA GLN A 73 -22.81 -5.01 22.47
C GLN A 73 -22.80 -5.15 20.94
N ALA A 74 -21.64 -5.39 20.34
CA ALA A 74 -21.51 -5.45 18.88
C ALA A 74 -21.95 -6.82 18.34
N ASN A 75 -22.84 -6.81 17.35
CA ASN A 75 -23.28 -8.04 16.66
C ASN A 75 -22.28 -8.52 15.59
N LEU A 76 -21.46 -7.60 15.06
CA LEU A 76 -20.46 -7.88 14.03
C LEU A 76 -19.27 -6.94 14.21
N VAL A 77 -18.09 -7.52 14.28
CA VAL A 77 -16.83 -6.81 14.46
C VAL A 77 -15.92 -7.09 13.26
N VAL A 78 -15.40 -6.04 12.64
CA VAL A 78 -14.39 -6.12 11.58
C VAL A 78 -13.11 -5.49 12.09
N VAL A 79 -12.04 -6.27 12.15
CA VAL A 79 -10.71 -5.79 12.54
C VAL A 79 -9.97 -5.34 11.29
N VAL A 80 -9.45 -4.11 11.29
CA VAL A 80 -8.63 -3.56 10.20
C VAL A 80 -7.18 -3.47 10.69
N PRO A 81 -6.39 -4.54 10.53
CA PRO A 81 -5.01 -4.54 11.00
C PRO A 81 -4.13 -3.63 10.14
N GLY A 82 -3.22 -2.93 10.80
CA GLY A 82 -2.15 -2.16 10.15
C GLY A 82 -0.77 -2.71 10.48
N TYR A 83 0.28 -2.09 9.92
CA TYR A 83 1.66 -2.48 10.20
C TYR A 83 1.98 -2.45 11.71
N GLY A 84 1.43 -1.49 12.46
CA GLY A 84 1.65 -1.36 13.91
C GLY A 84 1.07 -2.48 14.78
N MET A 85 0.30 -3.41 14.22
CA MET A 85 -0.13 -4.64 14.92
C MET A 85 0.87 -5.80 14.70
N ALA A 86 1.65 -5.76 13.61
CA ALA A 86 2.56 -6.83 13.23
C ALA A 86 3.95 -6.71 13.86
N VAL A 87 4.31 -5.53 14.37
CA VAL A 87 5.57 -5.23 15.05
C VAL A 87 5.41 -5.11 16.55
#